data_AF-A0A964G7W3-F1
#
_entry.id   AF-A0A964G7W3-F1
#
_cell.length_a   1.000
_cell.length_b   1.000
_cell.length_c   1.000
_cell.angle_alpha   90.00
_cell.angle_beta   90.00
_cell.angle_gamma   90.00
#
_symmetry.space_group_name_H-M   'P 1'
#
loop_
_entity.id
_entity.type
_entity.pdbx_description
1 polymer ?
#
loop_
_entity_poly.entity_id
_entity_poly.type
_entity_poly.pdbx_seq_one_letter_code
_entity_poly.pdbx_strand_id
1 'polypeptide(L)'
;MGMNFFDITIWWLALEITGLCALPIALYFGLNLKDGGYSMSKPLGLLLLTYFTWVFSVGGLEYSAFLVIFSLALLAGISVIIIRGKAPLRIEKSYVVKFELLFFLAFVIFAIIRAYSPEIYWTGGEKFMDMSFINAFLRTAHIPPSDPWMSGESIQYYYLGYLIVANLIKITGVSPSIAFNLATPAFFALSLMTAFAIGYNLTERIGYG
;
A
#
# COMPACT_ATOMS: atom_id res chain seq x y z
N MET A 1 -13.07 -13.17 -16.12
CA MET A 1 -13.28 -13.39 -14.67
C MET A 1 -13.48 -12.03 -14.05
N GLY A 2 -14.70 -11.74 -13.55
CA GLY A 2 -14.99 -10.48 -12.86
C GLY A 2 -14.38 -10.47 -11.44
N MET A 3 -14.28 -9.29 -10.84
CA MET A 3 -13.92 -9.12 -9.43
C MET A 3 -14.83 -9.96 -8.54
N ASN A 4 -14.29 -10.93 -7.79
CA ASN A 4 -15.04 -11.64 -6.77
C ASN A 4 -14.87 -10.94 -5.41
N PHE A 5 -15.86 -11.06 -4.54
CA PHE A 5 -15.84 -10.52 -3.18
C PHE A 5 -14.62 -11.00 -2.38
N PHE A 6 -14.17 -12.23 -2.63
CA PHE A 6 -12.95 -12.78 -2.05
C PHE A 6 -11.70 -11.94 -2.38
N ASP A 7 -11.51 -11.56 -3.65
CA ASP A 7 -10.35 -10.78 -4.09
C ASP A 7 -10.35 -9.38 -3.46
N ILE A 8 -11.52 -8.77 -3.36
CA ILE A 8 -11.69 -7.46 -2.70
C ILE A 8 -11.32 -7.57 -1.22
N THR A 9 -11.81 -8.61 -0.56
CA THR A 9 -11.61 -8.82 0.88
C THR A 9 -10.15 -9.11 1.20
N ILE A 10 -9.49 -10.01 0.46
CA ILE A 10 -8.08 -10.35 0.71
C ILE A 10 -7.15 -9.16 0.40
N TRP A 11 -7.47 -8.36 -0.62
CA TRP A 11 -6.75 -7.13 -0.92
C TRP A 11 -6.88 -6.10 0.20
N TRP A 12 -8.11 -5.85 0.66
CA TRP A 12 -8.36 -4.94 1.77
C TRP A 12 -7.66 -5.40 3.05
N LEU A 13 -7.74 -6.71 3.37
CA LEU A 13 -7.01 -7.29 4.51
C LEU A 13 -5.50 -7.13 4.39
N ALA A 14 -4.92 -7.25 3.19
CA ALA A 14 -3.49 -7.04 3.00
C ALA A 14 -3.07 -5.59 3.30
N LEU A 15 -3.91 -4.60 2.93
CA LEU A 15 -3.69 -3.19 3.28
C LEU A 15 -3.78 -2.99 4.80
N GLU A 16 -4.79 -3.58 5.45
CA GLU A 16 -4.97 -3.51 6.90
C GLU A 16 -3.80 -4.14 7.66
N ILE A 17 -3.43 -5.38 7.33
CA ILE A 17 -2.32 -6.10 7.96
C ILE A 17 -1.02 -5.31 7.80
N THR A 18 -0.75 -4.80 6.59
CA THR A 18 0.45 -3.99 6.35
C THR A 18 0.47 -2.72 7.20
N GLY A 19 -0.68 -2.03 7.32
CA GLY A 19 -0.82 -0.87 8.21
C GLY A 19 -0.63 -1.23 9.68
N LEU A 20 -1.22 -2.32 10.15
CA LEU A 20 -1.07 -2.80 11.53
C LEU A 20 0.38 -3.19 11.86
N CYS A 21 1.09 -3.82 10.93
CA CYS A 21 2.51 -4.14 11.09
C CYS A 21 3.38 -2.89 11.23
N ALA A 22 2.99 -1.75 10.65
CA ALA A 22 3.68 -0.48 10.79
C ALA A 22 3.10 0.43 11.88
N LEU A 23 1.99 0.06 12.51
CA LEU A 23 1.28 0.92 13.45
C LEU A 23 2.16 1.38 14.62
N PRO A 24 2.88 0.51 15.36
CA PRO A 24 3.77 0.97 16.43
C PRO A 24 4.85 1.94 15.99
N ILE A 25 5.38 1.78 14.77
CA ILE A 25 6.36 2.69 14.17
C ILE A 25 5.69 4.05 13.88
N ALA A 26 4.51 4.03 13.27
CA ALA A 26 3.75 5.24 12.98
C ALA A 26 3.38 6.02 14.26
N LEU A 27 2.98 5.30 15.32
CA LEU A 27 2.68 5.91 16.62
C LEU A 27 3.91 6.49 17.31
N TYR A 28 5.06 5.83 17.16
CA TYR A 28 6.32 6.31 17.72
C TYR A 28 6.80 7.61 17.08
N PHE A 29 6.68 7.74 15.75
CA PHE A 29 7.02 8.99 15.06
C PHE A 29 5.90 10.04 15.14
N GLY A 30 4.66 9.60 15.33
CA GLY A 30 3.46 10.44 15.43
C GLY A 30 3.10 10.91 16.84
N LEU A 31 4.01 10.80 17.82
CA LEU A 31 3.73 11.15 19.23
C LEU A 31 3.24 12.59 19.43
N ASN A 32 3.66 13.51 18.55
CA ASN A 32 3.27 14.92 18.60
C ASN A 32 2.03 15.23 17.75
N LEU A 33 1.50 14.24 17.03
CA LEU A 33 0.29 14.38 16.23
C LEU A 33 -0.94 14.14 17.10
N LYS A 34 -2.05 14.81 16.77
CA LYS A 34 -3.30 14.74 17.52
C LYS A 34 -4.02 13.41 17.33
N ASP A 35 -3.87 12.80 16.16
CA ASP A 35 -4.33 11.44 15.87
C ASP A 35 -3.37 10.35 16.37
N GLY A 36 -2.27 10.74 17.04
CA GLY A 36 -1.22 9.86 17.51
C GLY A 36 -0.40 9.20 16.40
N GLY A 37 -0.56 9.59 15.14
CA GLY A 37 0.09 8.96 13.98
C GLY A 37 -0.64 7.76 13.39
N TYR A 38 -1.86 7.44 13.84
CA TYR A 38 -2.62 6.30 13.33
C TYR A 38 -2.87 6.38 11.82
N SER A 39 -3.23 7.57 11.32
CA SER A 39 -3.51 7.81 9.91
C SER A 39 -2.34 7.51 8.98
N MET A 40 -1.11 7.63 9.47
CA MET A 40 0.10 7.37 8.70
C MET A 40 0.46 5.88 8.63
N SER A 41 -0.18 5.03 9.45
CA SER A 41 0.19 3.61 9.59
C SER A 41 0.13 2.84 8.27
N LYS A 42 -0.98 2.96 7.51
CA LYS A 42 -1.16 2.26 6.22
C LYS A 42 -0.19 2.77 5.13
N PRO A 43 -0.09 4.09 4.84
CA PRO A 43 0.90 4.60 3.89
C PRO A 43 2.34 4.24 4.27
N LEU A 44 2.69 4.40 5.54
CA LEU A 44 4.02 4.09 6.04
C LEU A 44 4.33 2.59 5.94
N GLY A 45 3.36 1.74 6.26
CA GLY A 45 3.52 0.29 6.14
C GLY A 45 3.78 -0.16 4.71
N LEU A 46 3.01 0.35 3.75
CA LEU A 46 3.23 0.04 2.33
C LEU A 46 4.58 0.54 1.84
N LEU A 47 4.98 1.74 2.27
CA LEU A 47 6.28 2.32 1.94
C LEU A 47 7.43 1.47 2.50
N LEU A 48 7.39 1.14 3.80
CA LEU A 48 8.45 0.37 4.47
C LEU A 48 8.52 -1.06 3.96
N LEU A 49 7.37 -1.73 3.78
CA LEU A 49 7.31 -3.06 3.17
C LEU A 49 8.01 -3.05 1.82
N THR A 50 7.64 -2.09 0.97
CA THR A 50 8.19 -1.97 -0.38
C THR A 50 9.67 -1.62 -0.37
N TYR A 51 10.07 -0.70 0.51
CA TYR A 51 11.45 -0.30 0.67
C TYR A 51 12.34 -1.46 1.12
N PHE A 52 11.94 -2.23 2.13
CA PHE A 52 12.70 -3.40 2.57
C PHE A 52 12.81 -4.46 1.47
N THR A 53 11.70 -4.78 0.79
CA THR A 53 11.71 -5.73 -0.33
C THR A 53 12.64 -5.24 -1.45
N TRP A 54 12.60 -3.95 -1.76
CA TRP A 54 13.45 -3.33 -2.76
C TRP A 54 14.93 -3.40 -2.39
N VAL A 55 15.31 -2.98 -1.17
CA VAL A 55 16.70 -3.00 -0.68
C VAL A 55 17.26 -4.42 -0.69
N PHE A 56 16.49 -5.39 -0.20
CA PHE A 56 16.95 -6.77 -0.17
C PHE A 56 17.10 -7.36 -1.57
N SER A 57 16.20 -7.04 -2.49
CA SER A 57 16.29 -7.55 -3.85
C SER A 57 17.47 -6.94 -4.62
N VAL A 58 17.68 -5.63 -4.50
CA VAL A 58 18.86 -4.94 -5.06
C VAL A 58 20.15 -5.45 -4.40
N GLY A 59 20.09 -5.83 -3.12
CA GLY A 59 21.18 -6.47 -2.38
C GLY A 59 21.48 -7.92 -2.79
N GLY A 60 20.76 -8.47 -3.77
CA GLY A 60 21.02 -9.79 -4.36
C GLY A 60 20.05 -10.90 -3.96
N LEU A 61 19.07 -10.63 -3.10
CA LEU A 61 18.01 -11.61 -2.80
C LEU A 61 17.00 -11.71 -3.95
N GLU A 62 16.49 -12.91 -4.18
CA GLU A 62 15.50 -13.15 -5.22
C GLU A 62 14.14 -12.49 -4.87
N TYR A 63 13.60 -11.72 -5.81
CA TYR A 63 12.29 -11.08 -5.70
C TYR A 63 11.13 -12.08 -5.81
N SER A 64 10.76 -12.62 -4.67
CA SER A 64 9.73 -13.65 -4.52
C SER A 64 8.67 -13.25 -3.50
N ALA A 65 7.56 -13.99 -3.45
CA ALA A 65 6.55 -13.81 -2.40
C ALA A 65 7.15 -14.03 -1.01
N PHE A 66 8.11 -14.95 -0.88
CA PHE A 66 8.86 -15.17 0.36
C PHE A 66 9.61 -13.92 0.79
N LEU A 67 10.28 -13.21 -0.13
CA LEU A 67 10.99 -11.97 0.20
C LEU A 67 10.03 -10.88 0.69
N VAL A 68 8.84 -10.76 0.10
CA VAL A 68 7.83 -9.79 0.54
C VAL A 68 7.32 -10.15 1.94
N ILE A 69 7.03 -11.43 2.21
CA ILE A 69 6.60 -11.91 3.54
C ILE A 69 7.71 -11.71 4.57
N PHE A 70 8.96 -12.02 4.23
CA PHE A 70 10.12 -11.76 5.08
C PHE A 70 10.25 -10.26 5.42
N SER A 71 10.09 -9.38 4.42
CA SER A 71 10.09 -7.93 4.62
C SER A 71 8.97 -7.46 5.55
N LEU A 72 7.77 -8.04 5.41
CA LEU A 72 6.64 -7.78 6.30
C LEU A 72 6.90 -8.28 7.72
N ALA A 73 7.52 -9.45 7.87
CA ALA A 73 7.91 -10.01 9.16
C ALA A 73 8.98 -9.16 9.85
N LEU A 74 9.95 -8.63 9.09
CA LEU A 74 10.94 -7.67 9.59
C LEU A 74 10.26 -6.40 10.10
N LEU A 75 9.34 -5.83 9.32
CA LEU A 75 8.55 -4.66 9.71
C LEU A 75 7.78 -4.92 11.01
N ALA A 76 7.10 -6.06 11.12
CA ALA A 76 6.42 -6.48 12.33
C ALA A 76 7.39 -6.66 13.52
N GLY A 77 8.58 -7.21 13.27
CA GLY A 77 9.63 -7.37 14.28
C GLY A 77 10.12 -6.04 14.87
N ILE A 78 10.34 -5.03 14.02
CA ILE A 78 10.69 -3.66 14.45
C ILE A 78 9.57 -3.10 15.33
N SER A 79 8.31 -3.27 14.91
CA SER A 79 7.14 -2.85 15.69
C SER A 79 7.05 -3.52 17.06
N VAL A 80 7.38 -4.82 17.17
CA VAL A 80 7.45 -5.53 18.46
C VAL A 80 8.56 -4.98 19.35
N ILE A 81 9.73 -4.65 18.79
CA ILE A 81 10.84 -4.04 19.55
C ILE A 81 10.41 -2.70 20.16
N ILE A 82 9.72 -1.85 19.39
CA ILE A 82 9.21 -0.55 19.86
C ILE A 82 8.22 -0.73 21.01
N ILE A 83 7.28 -1.68 20.88
CA ILE A 83 6.31 -1.99 21.95
C ILE A 83 7.04 -2.46 23.22
N ARG A 84 8.02 -3.37 23.09
CA ARG A 84 8.78 -3.91 24.22
C ARG A 84 9.70 -2.87 24.87
N GLY A 85 10.17 -1.89 24.10
CA GLY A 85 10.94 -0.74 24.58
C GLY A 85 10.16 0.23 25.45
N LYS A 86 8.87 -0.06 25.75
CA LYS A 86 7.98 0.79 26.54
C LYS A 86 7.86 2.22 26.00
N ALA A 87 7.95 2.37 24.67
CA ALA A 87 7.65 3.63 24.02
C ALA A 87 6.26 4.13 24.44
N PRO A 88 6.05 5.45 24.59
CA PRO A 88 4.78 6.02 25.05
C PRO A 88 3.72 6.01 23.94
N LEU A 89 3.42 4.83 23.39
CA LEU A 89 2.45 4.64 22.30
C LEU A 89 1.04 4.95 22.82
N ARG A 90 0.36 5.87 22.14
CA ARG A 90 -1.02 6.27 22.48
C ARG A 90 -1.93 6.01 21.29
N ILE A 91 -3.02 5.30 21.53
CA ILE A 91 -4.06 5.04 20.53
C ILE A 91 -5.39 5.44 21.15
N GLU A 92 -6.04 6.44 20.58
CA GLU A 92 -7.42 6.76 20.92
C GLU A 92 -8.37 6.01 19.98
N LYS A 93 -9.24 5.16 20.55
CA LYS A 93 -10.19 4.34 19.79
C LYS A 93 -11.11 5.19 18.90
N SER A 94 -11.43 6.41 19.33
CA SER A 94 -12.24 7.37 18.57
C SER A 94 -11.59 7.74 17.23
N TYR A 95 -10.28 7.99 17.21
CA TYR A 95 -9.56 8.30 15.98
C TYR A 95 -9.40 7.09 15.09
N VAL A 96 -9.10 5.92 15.68
CA VAL A 96 -9.06 4.66 14.94
C VAL A 96 -10.35 4.46 14.15
N VAL A 97 -11.51 4.50 14.81
CA VAL A 97 -12.80 4.30 14.14
C VAL A 97 -13.06 5.37 13.06
N LYS A 98 -12.73 6.64 13.31
CA LYS A 98 -12.92 7.72 12.32
C LYS A 98 -12.07 7.50 11.06
N PHE A 99 -10.78 7.21 11.21
CA PHE A 99 -9.87 7.01 10.09
C PHE A 99 -10.16 5.70 9.35
N GLU A 100 -10.51 4.63 10.07
CA GLU A 100 -10.93 3.37 9.44
C GLU A 100 -12.23 3.54 8.65
N LEU A 101 -13.22 4.25 9.19
CA LEU A 101 -14.45 4.53 8.47
C LEU A 101 -14.19 5.40 7.25
N LEU A 102 -13.35 6.44 7.36
CA LEU A 102 -12.97 7.30 6.25
C LEU A 102 -12.28 6.49 5.14
N PHE A 103 -11.29 5.66 5.51
CA PHE A 103 -10.56 4.81 4.58
C PHE A 103 -11.50 3.80 3.90
N PHE A 104 -12.31 3.09 4.68
CA PHE A 104 -13.25 2.09 4.16
C PHE A 104 -14.28 2.70 3.21
N LEU A 105 -14.93 3.81 3.60
CA LEU A 105 -15.91 4.48 2.75
C LEU A 105 -15.26 5.01 1.46
N ALA A 106 -14.09 5.64 1.56
CA ALA A 106 -13.37 6.13 0.38
C ALA A 106 -13.00 4.99 -0.58
N PHE A 107 -12.52 3.88 -0.02
CA PHE A 107 -12.17 2.68 -0.80
C PHE A 107 -13.40 2.10 -1.51
N VAL A 108 -14.51 1.89 -0.78
CA VAL A 108 -15.74 1.32 -1.35
C VAL A 108 -16.36 2.23 -2.40
N ILE A 109 -16.49 3.53 -2.12
CA ILE A 109 -17.04 4.51 -3.06
C ILE A 109 -16.22 4.51 -4.35
N PHE A 110 -14.89 4.59 -4.24
CA PHE A 110 -14.03 4.64 -5.42
C PHE A 110 -13.95 3.28 -6.14
N ALA A 111 -14.07 2.16 -5.42
CA ALA A 111 -14.16 0.83 -6.01
C ALA A 111 -15.45 0.68 -6.84
N ILE A 112 -16.58 1.20 -6.34
CA ILE A 112 -17.84 1.25 -7.11
C ILE A 112 -17.66 2.09 -8.37
N ILE A 113 -17.06 3.29 -8.27
CA ILE A 113 -16.76 4.14 -9.44
C ILE A 113 -15.90 3.36 -10.45
N ARG A 114 -14.83 2.70 -9.97
CA ARG A 114 -13.92 1.93 -10.82
C ARG A 114 -14.61 0.74 -11.48
N ALA A 115 -15.59 0.12 -10.82
CA ALA A 115 -16.35 -1.01 -11.34
C ALA A 115 -17.21 -0.66 -12.57
N TYR A 116 -17.57 0.62 -12.79
CA TYR A 116 -18.26 1.07 -14.01
C TYR A 116 -17.33 1.19 -15.23
N SER A 117 -16.02 1.26 -15.02
CA SER A 117 -15.03 1.34 -16.10
C SER A 117 -13.81 0.45 -15.81
N PRO A 118 -13.96 -0.86 -15.56
CA PRO A 118 -12.87 -1.72 -15.09
C PRO A 118 -11.85 -2.04 -16.18
N GLU A 119 -12.17 -1.72 -17.43
CA GLU A 119 -11.35 -2.05 -18.59
C GLU A 119 -9.96 -1.41 -18.50
N ILE A 120 -8.97 -2.21 -18.87
CA ILE A 120 -7.58 -1.82 -19.07
C ILE A 120 -7.41 -1.75 -20.59
N TYR A 121 -7.69 -0.59 -21.15
CA TYR A 121 -7.76 -0.37 -22.60
C TYR A 121 -6.80 0.72 -23.04
N TRP A 122 -6.41 0.67 -24.32
CA TRP A 122 -5.37 1.54 -24.89
C TRP A 122 -5.79 3.01 -25.05
N THR A 123 -7.09 3.32 -25.08
CA THR A 123 -7.62 4.68 -25.30
C THR A 123 -7.31 5.68 -24.18
N GLY A 124 -6.64 5.26 -23.10
CA GLY A 124 -6.11 6.13 -22.06
C GLY A 124 -4.58 6.12 -21.91
N GLY A 125 -3.84 5.44 -22.81
CA GLY A 125 -2.37 5.37 -22.86
C GLY A 125 -1.70 4.70 -21.66
N GLU A 126 -1.74 5.37 -20.51
CA GLU A 126 -0.98 5.04 -19.31
C GLU A 126 -1.38 3.69 -18.70
N LYS A 127 -2.67 3.33 -18.70
CA LYS A 127 -3.14 2.06 -18.09
C LYS A 127 -2.48 0.82 -18.68
N PHE A 128 -2.21 0.82 -19.98
CA PHE A 128 -1.55 -0.30 -20.64
C PHE A 128 -0.08 -0.37 -20.22
N MET A 129 0.60 0.78 -20.13
CA MET A 129 1.96 0.90 -19.62
C MET A 129 2.06 0.46 -18.15
N ASP A 130 1.19 0.95 -17.28
CA ASP A 130 1.13 0.60 -15.86
C ASP A 130 0.99 -0.91 -15.66
N MET A 131 0.06 -1.52 -16.40
CA MET A 131 -0.18 -2.96 -16.36
C MET A 131 1.03 -3.74 -16.89
N SER A 132 1.72 -3.22 -17.92
CA SER A 132 2.94 -3.85 -18.44
C SER A 132 4.07 -3.86 -17.41
N PHE A 133 4.25 -2.76 -16.66
CA PHE A 133 5.24 -2.64 -15.61
C PHE A 133 4.93 -3.53 -14.40
N ILE A 134 3.67 -3.56 -13.94
CA ILE A 134 3.26 -4.50 -12.89
C ILE A 134 3.58 -5.93 -13.29
N ASN A 135 3.23 -6.34 -14.50
CA ASN A 135 3.56 -7.69 -14.97
C ASN A 135 5.06 -7.95 -15.11
N ALA A 136 5.86 -6.93 -15.44
CA ALA A 136 7.32 -7.06 -15.46
C ALA A 136 7.87 -7.39 -14.07
N PHE A 137 7.39 -6.71 -13.02
CA PHE A 137 7.73 -7.02 -11.63
C PHE A 137 7.26 -8.41 -11.20
N LEU A 138 6.07 -8.84 -11.60
CA LEU A 138 5.56 -10.16 -11.21
C LEU A 138 6.38 -11.31 -11.81
N ARG A 139 6.94 -11.12 -13.01
CA ARG A 139 7.77 -12.12 -13.70
C ARG A 139 9.25 -12.08 -13.33
N THR A 140 9.75 -10.95 -12.82
CA THR A 140 11.18 -10.83 -12.52
C THR A 140 11.56 -11.55 -11.23
N ALA A 141 12.77 -12.10 -11.22
CA ALA A 141 13.46 -12.62 -10.04
C ALA A 141 14.42 -11.59 -9.42
N HIS A 142 14.74 -10.52 -10.15
CA HIS A 142 15.68 -9.48 -9.70
C HIS A 142 15.15 -8.09 -10.06
N ILE A 143 15.44 -7.11 -9.19
CA ILE A 143 15.07 -5.71 -9.41
C ILE A 143 16.33 -4.92 -9.82
N PRO A 144 16.27 -4.04 -10.84
CA PRO A 144 15.09 -3.68 -11.65
C PRO A 144 14.69 -4.76 -12.67
N PRO A 145 13.39 -4.89 -13.00
CA PRO A 145 12.92 -5.80 -14.05
C PRO A 145 13.36 -5.31 -15.44
N SER A 146 13.32 -6.22 -16.42
CA SER A 146 13.47 -5.89 -17.84
C SER A 146 12.37 -4.95 -18.30
N ASP A 147 12.73 -4.00 -19.17
CA ASP A 147 11.80 -3.04 -19.75
C ASP A 147 10.90 -3.72 -20.79
N PRO A 148 9.55 -3.72 -20.61
CA PRO A 148 8.62 -4.27 -21.60
C PRO A 148 8.66 -3.56 -22.96
N TRP A 149 9.18 -2.34 -23.01
CA TRP A 149 9.20 -1.47 -24.20
C TRP A 149 10.56 -1.38 -24.86
N MET A 150 11.62 -1.88 -24.22
CA MET A 150 12.99 -1.82 -24.73
C MET A 150 13.73 -3.12 -24.44
N SER A 151 13.81 -4.00 -25.44
CA SER A 151 14.43 -5.33 -25.32
C SER A 151 15.89 -5.23 -24.91
N GLY A 152 16.29 -6.04 -23.91
CA GLY A 152 17.66 -6.12 -23.40
C GLY A 152 17.98 -5.09 -22.31
N GLU A 153 17.09 -4.13 -22.10
CA GLU A 153 17.28 -3.04 -21.14
C GLU A 153 16.44 -3.25 -19.88
N SER A 154 16.80 -2.54 -18.81
CA SER A 154 16.04 -2.51 -17.56
C SER A 154 15.15 -1.27 -17.50
N ILE A 155 14.06 -1.33 -16.75
CA ILE A 155 13.15 -0.18 -16.59
C ILE A 155 13.92 1.03 -16.01
N GLN A 156 14.02 2.10 -16.78
CA GLN A 156 14.60 3.40 -16.38
C GLN A 156 13.50 4.41 -16.01
N TYR A 157 12.54 3.99 -15.19
CA TYR A 157 11.39 4.79 -14.79
C TYR A 157 11.16 4.72 -13.28
N TYR A 158 10.46 5.70 -12.71
CA TYR A 158 10.08 5.61 -11.30
C TYR A 158 9.06 4.46 -11.14
N TYR A 159 9.44 3.41 -10.41
CA TYR A 159 8.63 2.19 -10.35
C TYR A 159 8.08 1.84 -8.97
N LEU A 160 8.29 2.70 -7.97
CA LEU A 160 7.89 2.42 -6.58
C LEU A 160 6.40 2.08 -6.47
N GLY A 161 5.53 2.83 -7.16
CA GLY A 161 4.09 2.57 -7.18
C GLY A 161 3.74 1.19 -7.75
N TYR A 162 4.36 0.79 -8.86
CA TYR A 162 4.17 -0.54 -9.46
C TYR A 162 4.69 -1.64 -8.53
N LEU A 163 5.81 -1.40 -7.84
CA LEU A 163 6.37 -2.34 -6.88
C LEU A 163 5.47 -2.52 -5.64
N ILE A 164 4.85 -1.45 -5.13
CA ILE A 164 3.82 -1.56 -4.07
C ILE A 164 2.72 -2.52 -4.50
N VAL A 165 2.17 -2.32 -5.71
CA VAL A 165 1.09 -3.16 -6.25
C VAL A 165 1.57 -4.60 -6.47
N ALA A 166 2.77 -4.79 -7.02
CA ALA A 166 3.34 -6.12 -7.25
C ALA A 166 3.60 -6.88 -5.95
N ASN A 167 4.06 -6.20 -4.88
CA ASN A 167 4.23 -6.79 -3.56
C ASN A 167 2.90 -7.28 -2.99
N LEU A 168 1.86 -6.45 -3.07
CA LEU A 168 0.51 -6.84 -2.65
C LEU A 168 -0.02 -8.03 -3.45
N ILE A 169 0.20 -8.06 -4.77
CA ILE A 169 -0.17 -9.20 -5.61
C ILE A 169 0.58 -10.47 -5.18
N LYS A 170 1.90 -10.41 -4.95
CA LYS A 170 2.69 -11.60 -4.56
C LYS A 170 2.25 -12.20 -3.23
N ILE A 171 1.77 -11.40 -2.27
CA ILE A 171 1.29 -11.92 -0.97
C ILE A 171 -0.19 -12.29 -0.94
N THR A 172 -1.02 -11.68 -1.81
CA THR A 172 -2.46 -11.98 -1.87
C THR A 172 -2.82 -13.05 -2.90
N GLY A 173 -2.01 -13.23 -3.94
CA GLY A 173 -2.31 -14.10 -5.07
C GLY A 173 -3.42 -13.59 -5.98
N VAL A 174 -3.91 -12.35 -5.78
CA VAL A 174 -4.97 -11.75 -6.61
C VAL A 174 -4.45 -11.57 -8.02
N SER A 175 -5.28 -11.90 -9.02
CA SER A 175 -4.87 -11.77 -10.42
C SER A 175 -4.49 -10.31 -10.76
N PRO A 176 -3.47 -10.08 -11.61
CA PRO A 176 -2.95 -8.71 -11.84
C PRO A 176 -4.00 -7.74 -12.37
N SER A 177 -4.95 -8.21 -13.19
CA SER A 177 -6.00 -7.35 -13.77
C SER A 177 -7.03 -6.92 -12.72
N ILE A 178 -7.32 -7.77 -11.74
CA ILE A 178 -8.17 -7.43 -10.61
C ILE A 178 -7.41 -6.51 -9.65
N ALA A 179 -6.17 -6.85 -9.30
CA ALA A 179 -5.34 -6.06 -8.43
C ALA A 179 -5.10 -4.64 -8.96
N PHE A 180 -4.90 -4.46 -10.27
CA PHE A 180 -4.82 -3.14 -10.91
C PHE A 180 -6.07 -2.29 -10.62
N ASN A 181 -7.25 -2.90 -10.74
CA ASN A 181 -8.53 -2.25 -10.46
C ASN A 181 -8.76 -1.97 -8.97
N LEU A 182 -8.15 -2.75 -8.06
CA LEU A 182 -8.22 -2.54 -6.61
C LEU A 182 -7.15 -1.58 -6.09
N ALA A 183 -6.02 -1.46 -6.79
CA ALA A 183 -4.95 -0.52 -6.45
C ALA A 183 -5.41 0.93 -6.61
N THR A 184 -6.20 1.24 -7.65
CA THR A 184 -6.73 2.61 -7.87
C THR A 184 -7.56 3.12 -6.68
N PRO A 185 -8.62 2.41 -6.21
CA PRO A 185 -9.37 2.83 -5.03
C PRO A 185 -8.54 2.78 -3.75
N ALA A 186 -7.57 1.86 -3.62
CA ALA A 186 -6.65 1.84 -2.48
C ALA A 186 -5.82 3.12 -2.41
N PHE A 187 -5.18 3.53 -3.52
CA PHE A 187 -4.42 4.77 -3.56
C PHE A 187 -5.30 5.99 -3.31
N PHE A 188 -6.50 6.05 -3.90
CA PHE A 188 -7.46 7.13 -3.61
C PHE A 188 -7.80 7.21 -2.11
N ALA A 189 -8.14 6.09 -1.49
CA ALA A 189 -8.50 6.04 -0.07
C ALA A 189 -7.33 6.42 0.84
N LEU A 190 -6.12 5.93 0.54
CA LEU A 190 -4.89 6.31 1.27
C LEU A 190 -4.60 7.81 1.13
N SER A 191 -4.72 8.37 -0.09
CA SER A 191 -4.52 9.79 -0.35
C SER A 191 -5.54 10.66 0.37
N LEU A 192 -6.82 10.29 0.33
CA LEU A 192 -7.88 11.03 1.02
C LEU A 192 -7.67 11.00 2.53
N MET A 193 -7.40 9.81 3.09
CA MET A 193 -7.13 9.64 4.52
C MET A 193 -5.94 10.47 4.97
N THR A 194 -4.84 10.45 4.19
CA THR A 194 -3.62 11.21 4.49
C THR A 194 -3.87 12.73 4.38
N ALA A 195 -4.58 13.18 3.35
CA ALA A 195 -4.93 14.60 3.19
C ALA A 195 -5.81 15.09 4.35
N PHE A 196 -6.82 14.31 4.73
CA PHE A 196 -7.66 14.60 5.89
C PHE A 196 -6.85 14.64 7.18
N ALA A 197 -5.92 13.70 7.37
CA ALA A 197 -5.05 13.65 8.54
C ALA A 197 -4.14 14.88 8.65
N ILE A 198 -3.57 15.35 7.53
CA ILE A 198 -2.75 16.57 7.51
C ILE A 198 -3.61 17.76 7.95
N GLY A 199 -4.80 17.93 7.37
CA GLY A 199 -5.72 19.01 7.76
C GLY A 199 -6.12 18.93 9.23
N TYR A 200 -6.46 17.73 9.71
CA TYR A 200 -6.84 17.50 11.10
C TYR A 200 -5.71 17.79 12.08
N ASN A 201 -4.49 17.31 11.80
CA ASN A 201 -3.34 17.53 12.68
C ASN A 201 -2.86 18.98 12.68
N LEU A 202 -3.09 19.75 11.61
CA LEU A 202 -2.75 21.18 11.54
C LEU A 202 -3.80 22.08 12.21
N THR A 203 -5.09 21.74 12.09
CA THR A 203 -6.19 22.61 12.53
C THR A 203 -6.85 22.19 13.82
N GLU A 204 -6.70 20.92 14.21
CA GLU A 204 -7.43 20.25 15.31
C GLU A 204 -8.96 20.26 15.12
N ARG A 205 -9.43 20.48 13.89
CA ARG A 205 -10.86 20.61 13.57
C ARG A 205 -11.29 19.55 12.56
N ILE A 206 -12.47 18.98 12.80
CA ILE A 206 -13.10 17.98 11.92
C ILE A 206 -14.09 18.65 10.94
N GLY A 207 -14.52 19.88 11.23
CA GLY A 207 -15.43 20.65 10.38
C GLY A 207 -15.12 22.15 10.42
N TYR A 208 -15.69 22.88 9.46
CA TYR A 208 -15.69 24.34 9.47
C TYR A 208 -16.66 24.84 10.55
N GLY A 209 -16.14 25.57 11.54
CA GLY A 209 -16.86 26.08 12.71
C GLY A 209 -15.91 26.34 13.87
#